data_AF-A0A970N5G1-F1
#
_entry.id   AF-A0A970N5G1-F1
#
_cell.length_a   1.000
_cell.length_b   1.000
_cell.length_c   1.000
_cell.angle_alpha   90.00
_cell.angle_beta   90.00
_cell.angle_gamma   90.00
#
_symmetry.space_group_name_H-M   'P 1'
#
loop_
_entity.id
_entity.type
_entity.pdbx_description
1 polymer ?
#
loop_
_entity_poly.entity_id
_entity_poly.type
_entity_poly.pdbx_seq_one_letter_code
_entity_poly.pdbx_strand_id
1 'polypeptide(L)'
;MLTDSDSAGFVIRDYLSGAIPPEQIKHAYIPNLHGKERRKSVPSKEGYLGVEGVEGEIIVDAIRRAGATVIEQPDATFNGAGLTKLDLYECGLTGGKNSADRRRKMLGLLGLPQSLSVNRMLDVLNATMTKSQFVQTVRDFGWI
;
A
#
# COMPACT_ATOMS: atom_id res chain seq x y z
N MET A 1 -10.21 4.67 -6.30
CA MET A 1 -10.69 3.46 -5.62
C MET A 1 -10.06 3.37 -4.24
N LEU A 2 -10.91 3.26 -3.23
CA LEU A 2 -10.53 3.01 -1.84
C LEU A 2 -11.33 1.79 -1.38
N THR A 3 -10.61 0.71 -1.10
CA THR A 3 -11.14 -0.53 -0.53
C THR A 3 -10.25 -0.94 0.64
N ASP A 4 -10.77 -1.84 1.47
CA ASP A 4 -10.01 -2.45 2.57
C ASP A 4 -8.69 -3.02 2.05
N SER A 5 -7.64 -2.89 2.87
CA SER A 5 -6.30 -3.42 2.57
C SER A 5 -6.20 -4.92 2.88
N ASP A 6 -7.26 -5.67 2.56
CA ASP A 6 -7.39 -7.11 2.78
C ASP A 6 -7.49 -7.89 1.46
N SER A 7 -7.47 -9.22 1.57
CA SER A 7 -7.56 -10.11 0.40
C SER A 7 -8.77 -9.83 -0.50
N ALA A 8 -9.94 -9.48 0.06
CA ALA A 8 -11.15 -9.22 -0.73
C ALA A 8 -11.08 -7.86 -1.45
N GLY A 9 -10.57 -6.84 -0.78
CA GLY A 9 -10.33 -5.52 -1.33
C GLY A 9 -9.37 -5.55 -2.52
N PHE A 10 -8.36 -6.42 -2.50
CA PHE A 10 -7.47 -6.64 -3.63
C PHE A 10 -8.13 -7.36 -4.82
N VAL A 11 -9.04 -8.30 -4.58
CA VAL A 11 -9.82 -8.95 -5.65
C VAL A 11 -10.67 -7.92 -6.40
N ILE A 12 -11.35 -7.02 -5.67
CA ILE A 12 -12.15 -5.95 -6.27
C ILE A 12 -11.26 -4.99 -7.08
N ARG A 13 -10.09 -4.63 -6.54
CA ARG A 13 -9.11 -3.78 -7.23
C ARG A 13 -8.67 -4.39 -8.55
N ASP A 14 -8.25 -5.66 -8.54
CA ASP A 14 -7.74 -6.33 -9.75
C ASP A 14 -8.84 -6.45 -10.82
N TYR A 15 -10.05 -6.81 -10.43
CA TYR A 15 -11.19 -6.89 -11.35
C TYR A 15 -11.43 -5.55 -12.05
N LEU A 16 -11.53 -4.46 -11.28
CA LEU A 16 -11.80 -3.13 -11.83
C LEU A 16 -10.60 -2.56 -12.60
N SER A 17 -9.37 -2.84 -12.18
CA SER A 17 -8.17 -2.47 -12.95
C SER A 17 -8.09 -3.19 -14.30
N GLY A 18 -8.64 -4.40 -14.42
CA GLY A 18 -8.74 -5.10 -15.70
C GLY A 18 -9.85 -4.56 -16.61
N ALA A 19 -10.85 -3.88 -16.05
CA ALA A 19 -12.03 -3.40 -16.77
C ALA A 19 -11.99 -1.90 -17.10
N ILE A 20 -11.18 -1.11 -16.40
CA ILE A 20 -11.15 0.36 -16.50
C ILE A 20 -9.79 0.81 -17.06
N PRO A 21 -9.73 1.76 -18.01
CA PRO A 21 -8.47 2.33 -18.47
C PRO A 21 -7.62 2.89 -17.33
N PRO A 22 -6.29 2.62 -17.29
CA PRO A 22 -5.42 3.02 -16.18
C PRO A 22 -5.47 4.51 -15.84
N GLU A 23 -5.63 5.38 -16.85
CA GLU A 23 -5.71 6.83 -16.70
C GLU A 23 -7.01 7.32 -16.01
N GLN A 24 -8.04 6.47 -15.94
CA GLN A 24 -9.32 6.78 -15.31
C GLN A 24 -9.42 6.26 -13.86
N ILE A 25 -8.41 5.54 -13.38
CA ILE A 25 -8.44 4.91 -12.06
C ILE A 25 -7.23 5.30 -11.20
N LYS A 26 -7.52 5.91 -10.05
CA LYS A 26 -6.54 6.22 -9.00
C LYS A 26 -6.71 5.25 -7.84
N HIS A 27 -5.62 4.77 -7.26
CA HIS A 27 -5.67 3.80 -6.16
C HIS A 27 -5.23 4.45 -4.85
N ALA A 28 -6.14 4.54 -3.88
CA ALA A 28 -5.83 4.94 -2.51
C ALA A 28 -5.64 3.68 -1.66
N TYR A 29 -4.63 3.69 -0.79
CA TYR A 29 -4.32 2.59 0.13
C TYR A 29 -4.24 3.14 1.55
N ILE A 30 -4.88 2.44 2.48
CA ILE A 30 -4.77 2.70 3.92
C ILE A 30 -3.70 1.79 4.53
N PRO A 31 -2.97 2.25 5.56
CA PRO A 31 -2.07 1.38 6.31
C PRO A 31 -2.87 0.30 7.05
N ASN A 32 -2.23 -0.84 7.30
CA ASN A 32 -2.83 -1.91 8.09
C ASN A 32 -2.75 -1.57 9.58
N LEU A 33 -3.87 -1.10 10.13
CA LEU A 33 -4.01 -0.73 11.54
C LEU A 33 -4.65 -1.89 12.31
N HIS A 34 -3.98 -2.39 13.35
CA HIS A 34 -4.56 -3.42 14.20
C HIS A 34 -5.81 -2.91 14.91
N GLY A 35 -6.87 -3.71 14.92
CA GLY A 35 -8.08 -3.37 15.65
C GLY A 35 -9.31 -4.16 15.23
N LYS A 36 -10.44 -3.78 15.82
CA LYS A 36 -11.76 -4.33 15.52
C LYS A 36 -12.72 -3.17 15.29
N GLU A 37 -13.36 -3.14 14.13
CA GLU A 37 -14.43 -2.19 13.85
C GLU A 37 -15.54 -2.29 14.91
N ARG A 38 -16.10 -1.15 15.31
CA ARG A 38 -17.14 -1.07 16.35
C ARG A 38 -18.36 -1.93 16.04
N ARG A 39 -18.72 -2.08 14.75
CA ARG A 39 -19.84 -2.93 14.30
C ARG A 39 -19.58 -4.43 14.42
N LYS A 40 -18.33 -4.88 14.51
CA LYS A 40 -17.97 -6.30 14.51
C LYS A 40 -17.82 -6.83 15.95
N SER A 41 -18.44 -7.98 16.22
CA SER A 41 -18.30 -8.67 17.52
C SER A 41 -16.91 -9.28 17.68
N VAL A 42 -16.34 -9.84 16.61
CA VAL A 42 -15.02 -10.48 16.53
C VAL A 42 -14.11 -9.67 15.57
N PRO A 43 -12.79 -9.56 15.82
CA PRO A 43 -11.84 -9.00 14.85
C PRO A 43 -11.93 -9.65 13.47
N SER A 44 -11.47 -8.94 12.44
CA SER A 44 -11.28 -9.53 11.11
C SER A 44 -10.30 -10.70 11.18
N LYS A 45 -10.33 -11.60 10.19
CA LYS A 45 -9.44 -12.77 10.11
C LYS A 45 -7.95 -12.35 10.19
N GLU A 46 -7.64 -11.17 9.68
CA GLU A 46 -6.29 -10.59 9.65
C GLU A 46 -6.03 -9.64 10.84
N GLY A 47 -7.04 -9.33 11.67
CA GLY A 47 -6.91 -8.50 12.87
C GLY A 47 -6.73 -7.01 12.62
N TYR A 48 -6.96 -6.56 11.38
CA TYR A 48 -6.86 -5.16 10.96
C TYR A 48 -8.24 -4.48 10.87
N LEU A 49 -8.24 -3.15 11.04
CA LEU A 49 -9.37 -2.27 10.79
C LEU A 49 -9.61 -2.16 9.29
N GLY A 50 -10.86 -2.36 8.84
CA GLY A 50 -11.30 -1.93 7.53
C GLY A 50 -11.40 -0.41 7.44
N VAL A 51 -11.66 0.11 6.23
CA VAL A 51 -11.75 1.55 5.93
C VAL A 51 -12.69 2.27 6.89
N GLU A 52 -13.83 1.68 7.25
CA GLU A 52 -14.80 2.26 8.20
C GLU A 52 -14.22 2.51 9.61
N GLY A 53 -13.18 1.77 9.99
CA GLY A 53 -12.51 1.88 11.29
C GLY A 53 -11.28 2.78 11.28
N VAL A 54 -10.82 3.26 10.12
CA VAL A 54 -9.64 4.11 9.99
C VAL A 54 -9.99 5.57 10.26
N GLU A 55 -9.10 6.30 10.93
CA GLU A 55 -9.28 7.72 11.20
C GLU A 55 -9.38 8.53 9.89
N GLY A 56 -10.26 9.53 9.87
CA GLY A 56 -10.55 10.33 8.68
C GLY A 56 -9.30 10.98 8.08
N GLU A 57 -8.38 11.48 8.91
CA GLU A 57 -7.13 12.08 8.43
C GLU A 57 -6.25 11.09 7.66
N ILE A 58 -6.18 9.82 8.10
CA ILE A 58 -5.43 8.78 7.39
C ILE A 58 -6.07 8.49 6.03
N ILE A 59 -7.40 8.50 5.95
CA ILE A 59 -8.14 8.32 4.70
C ILE A 59 -7.89 9.50 3.75
N VAL A 60 -7.97 10.73 4.26
CA VAL A 60 -7.69 11.95 3.49
C VAL A 60 -6.27 11.90 2.91
N ASP A 61 -5.28 11.53 3.72
CA ASP A 61 -3.89 11.41 3.27
C ASP A 61 -3.69 10.29 2.24
N ALA A 62 -4.43 9.18 2.36
CA ALA A 62 -4.41 8.11 1.37
C ALA A 62 -4.99 8.56 0.03
N ILE A 63 -6.07 9.35 0.05
CA ILE A 63 -6.71 9.91 -1.14
C ILE A 63 -5.81 10.95 -1.81
N ARG A 64 -5.18 11.82 -1.00
CA ARG A 64 -4.15 12.74 -1.50
C ARG A 64 -3.04 11.96 -2.19
N ARG A 65 -2.44 10.98 -1.51
CA ARG A 65 -1.37 10.10 -2.05
C ARG A 65 -1.74 9.37 -3.34
N ALA A 66 -3.01 9.05 -3.54
CA ALA A 66 -3.52 8.49 -4.79
C ALA A 66 -3.53 9.49 -5.96
N GLY A 67 -3.16 10.75 -5.71
CA GLY A 67 -3.21 11.84 -6.68
C GLY A 67 -4.62 12.33 -6.96
N ALA A 68 -5.57 12.18 -6.03
CA ALA A 68 -6.92 12.68 -6.22
C ALA A 68 -6.94 14.21 -6.36
N THR A 69 -7.78 14.72 -7.25
CA THR A 69 -7.95 16.16 -7.45
C THR A 69 -8.75 16.74 -6.28
N VAL A 70 -8.23 17.79 -5.66
CA VAL A 70 -8.84 18.47 -4.50
C VAL A 70 -9.22 19.87 -4.93
N ILE A 71 -10.51 20.23 -4.81
CA ILE A 71 -11.12 21.43 -5.42
C ILE A 71 -10.42 22.76 -5.05
N GLU A 72 -9.74 22.82 -3.90
CA GLU A 72 -9.10 24.03 -3.37
C GLU A 72 -7.59 23.89 -3.13
N GLN A 73 -6.96 22.83 -3.64
CA GLN A 73 -5.51 22.70 -3.61
C GLN A 73 -4.99 22.57 -5.04
N PRO A 74 -3.90 23.27 -5.41
CA PRO A 74 -3.22 22.98 -6.67
C PRO A 74 -2.90 21.49 -6.69
N ASP A 75 -2.98 20.86 -7.86
CA ASP A 75 -2.68 19.43 -8.01
C ASP A 75 -1.38 19.15 -7.28
N ALA A 76 -1.48 18.40 -6.18
CA ALA A 76 -0.33 18.00 -5.40
C ALA A 76 0.46 17.06 -6.31
N THR A 77 1.41 17.61 -7.04
CA THR A 77 2.51 16.84 -7.59
C THR A 77 3.15 16.21 -6.37
N PHE A 78 2.96 14.90 -6.19
CA PHE A 78 3.67 14.13 -5.19
C PHE A 78 5.16 14.20 -5.56
N ASN A 79 5.80 15.30 -5.14
CA ASN A 79 7.18 15.70 -5.41
C ASN A 79 8.11 15.24 -4.27
N GLY A 80 7.66 14.35 -3.40
CA GLY A 80 8.60 13.50 -2.68
C GLY A 80 9.02 12.41 -3.65
N ALA A 81 10.30 12.32 -4.03
CA ALA A 81 10.82 11.23 -4.84
C ALA A 81 10.52 9.90 -4.13
N GLY A 82 9.36 9.31 -4.47
CA GLY A 82 8.91 8.05 -3.92
C GLY A 82 9.93 6.97 -4.23
N LEU A 83 9.77 5.82 -3.58
CA LEU A 83 10.46 4.62 -3.97
C LEU A 83 10.29 4.39 -5.47
N THR A 84 11.40 4.05 -6.09
CA THR A 84 11.51 3.66 -7.48
C THR A 84 11.73 2.16 -7.57
N LYS A 85 11.63 1.59 -8.79
CA LYS A 85 12.04 0.20 -9.01
C LYS A 85 13.53 -0.02 -8.73
N LEU A 86 14.35 1.00 -8.93
CA LEU A 86 15.77 0.95 -8.62
C LEU A 86 15.99 0.79 -7.10
N ASP A 87 15.27 1.55 -6.28
CA ASP A 87 15.33 1.40 -4.82
C ASP A 87 14.96 -0.03 -4.37
N LEU A 88 13.92 -0.61 -4.99
CA LEU A 88 13.54 -2.01 -4.72
C LEU A 88 14.61 -3.01 -5.16
N TYR A 89 15.31 -2.73 -6.26
CA TYR A 89 16.42 -3.56 -6.74
C TYR A 89 17.62 -3.48 -5.81
N GLU A 90 18.02 -2.28 -5.39
CA GLU A 90 19.14 -2.04 -4.48
C GLU A 90 18.91 -2.68 -3.10
N CYS A 91 17.67 -2.68 -2.61
CA CYS A 91 17.29 -3.36 -1.38
C CYS A 91 17.10 -4.89 -1.56
N GLY A 92 17.28 -5.41 -2.77
CA GLY A 92 17.16 -6.83 -3.11
C GLY A 92 15.73 -7.37 -3.09
N LEU A 93 14.70 -6.52 -3.16
CA LEU A 93 13.31 -6.95 -3.33
C LEU A 93 12.99 -7.34 -4.79
N THR A 94 13.88 -7.05 -5.74
CA THR A 94 13.77 -7.50 -7.14
C THR A 94 15.13 -7.99 -7.68
N GLY A 95 15.17 -8.69 -8.82
CA GLY A 95 16.39 -9.06 -9.55
C GLY A 95 17.28 -10.15 -8.94
N GLY A 96 17.20 -10.42 -7.63
CA GLY A 96 18.02 -11.42 -6.93
C GLY A 96 17.32 -12.74 -6.60
N LYS A 97 18.11 -13.79 -6.28
CA LYS A 97 17.63 -15.13 -5.89
C LYS A 97 16.69 -15.11 -4.67
N ASN A 98 16.93 -14.23 -3.70
CA ASN A 98 16.14 -14.11 -2.47
C ASN A 98 14.99 -13.09 -2.59
N SER A 99 14.79 -12.48 -3.76
CA SER A 99 13.87 -11.36 -3.91
C SER A 99 12.41 -11.74 -3.63
N ALA A 100 11.99 -12.95 -4.02
CA ALA A 100 10.64 -13.44 -3.76
C ALA A 100 10.35 -13.57 -2.26
N ASP A 101 11.28 -14.11 -1.49
CA ASP A 101 11.14 -14.24 -0.04
C ASP A 101 11.16 -12.90 0.68
N ARG A 102 12.03 -11.98 0.25
CA ARG A 102 12.06 -10.60 0.78
C ARG A 102 10.74 -9.88 0.51
N ARG A 103 10.18 -9.99 -0.70
CA ARG A 103 8.85 -9.45 -1.01
C ARG A 103 7.78 -10.07 -0.12
N ARG A 104 7.76 -11.39 0.05
CA ARG A 104 6.80 -12.06 0.95
C ARG A 104 6.89 -11.56 2.39
N LYS A 105 8.11 -11.37 2.92
CA LYS A 105 8.31 -10.82 4.27
C LYS A 105 7.87 -9.37 4.39
N MET A 106 8.23 -8.52 3.43
CA MET A 106 7.81 -7.11 3.39
C MET A 106 6.28 -7.00 3.32
N LEU A 107 5.65 -7.74 2.40
CA LEU A 107 4.20 -7.78 2.25
C LEU A 107 3.52 -8.35 3.50
N GLY A 108 4.10 -9.39 4.12
CA GLY A 108 3.61 -9.96 5.37
C GLY A 108 3.66 -8.98 6.55
N LEU A 109 4.74 -8.20 6.68
CA LEU A 109 4.83 -7.13 7.69
C LEU A 109 3.74 -6.09 7.49
N LEU A 110 3.43 -5.77 6.23
CA LEU A 110 2.40 -4.82 5.88
C LEU A 110 1.00 -5.44 5.86
N GLY A 111 0.84 -6.73 6.18
CA GLY A 111 -0.42 -7.47 6.10
C GLY A 111 -1.06 -7.49 4.70
N LEU A 112 -0.24 -7.41 3.65
CA LEU A 112 -0.69 -7.37 2.26
C LEU A 112 -0.66 -8.76 1.61
N PRO A 113 -1.47 -9.02 0.57
CA PRO A 113 -1.41 -10.26 -0.18
C PRO A 113 0.00 -10.53 -0.74
N GLN A 114 0.54 -11.71 -0.43
CA GLN A 114 1.90 -12.10 -0.82
C GLN A 114 2.09 -12.33 -2.33
N SER A 115 1.00 -12.34 -3.10
CA SER A 115 0.97 -12.48 -4.55
C SER A 115 1.03 -11.15 -5.30
N LEU A 116 1.15 -10.01 -4.62
CA LEU A 116 1.21 -8.70 -5.27
C LEU A 116 2.36 -8.60 -6.28
N SER A 117 2.06 -8.00 -7.43
CA SER A 117 3.08 -7.68 -8.43
C SER A 117 4.05 -6.62 -7.89
N VAL A 118 5.26 -6.57 -8.45
CA VAL A 118 6.28 -5.59 -8.04
C VAL A 118 5.79 -4.14 -8.20
N ASN A 119 5.08 -3.85 -9.29
CA ASN A 119 4.53 -2.52 -9.53
C ASN A 119 3.50 -2.15 -8.46
N ARG A 120 2.59 -3.07 -8.14
CA ARG A 120 1.57 -2.82 -7.11
C ARG A 120 2.16 -2.70 -5.72
N MET A 121 3.15 -3.52 -5.39
CA MET A 121 3.90 -3.37 -4.15
C MET A 121 4.56 -1.99 -4.08
N LEU A 122 5.15 -1.50 -5.17
CA LEU A 122 5.75 -0.16 -5.21
C LEU A 122 4.71 0.95 -4.97
N ASP A 123 3.57 0.86 -5.64
CA ASP A 123 2.45 1.80 -5.45
C ASP A 123 2.00 1.83 -3.98
N VAL A 124 1.83 0.65 -3.37
CA VAL A 124 1.39 0.52 -1.97
C VAL A 124 2.45 1.03 -1.01
N LEU A 125 3.74 0.72 -1.23
CA LEU A 125 4.83 1.22 -0.38
C LEU A 125 4.88 2.75 -0.41
N ASN A 126 4.81 3.36 -1.58
CA ASN A 126 4.75 4.82 -1.73
C ASN A 126 3.49 5.43 -1.09
N ALA A 127 2.39 4.67 -1.08
CA ALA A 127 1.15 5.11 -0.45
C ALA A 127 1.14 4.93 1.07
N THR A 128 1.93 4.03 1.65
CA THR A 128 1.81 3.64 3.08
C THR A 128 2.98 4.10 3.93
N MET A 129 4.15 4.35 3.35
CA MET A 129 5.34 4.75 4.08
C MET A 129 6.21 5.73 3.27
N THR A 130 7.05 6.49 3.98
CA THR A 130 8.08 7.32 3.36
C THR A 130 9.29 6.47 2.93
N LYS A 131 10.12 7.01 2.02
CA LYS A 131 11.38 6.36 1.62
C LYS A 131 12.29 6.07 2.83
N SER A 132 12.35 6.99 3.81
CA SER A 132 13.13 6.78 5.03
C SER A 132 12.60 5.63 5.89
N GLN A 133 11.27 5.54 6.07
CA GLN A 133 10.64 4.42 6.79
C GLN A 133 10.89 3.09 6.08
N PHE A 134 10.80 3.08 4.74
CA PHE A 134 11.14 1.89 3.95
C PHE A 134 12.59 1.46 4.16
N VAL A 135 13.54 2.39 4.02
CA VAL A 135 14.97 2.10 4.22
C VAL A 135 15.23 1.56 5.62
N GLN A 136 14.62 2.15 6.65
CA GLN A 136 14.74 1.65 8.03
C GLN A 136 14.17 0.23 8.15
N THR A 137 13.00 -0.04 7.58
CA THR A 137 12.39 -1.37 7.57
C THR A 137 13.32 -2.41 6.91
N VAL A 138 13.95 -2.06 5.79
CA VAL A 138 14.91 -2.94 5.09
C VAL A 138 16.17 -3.20 5.93
N ARG A 139 16.66 -2.20 6.67
CA ARG A 139 17.77 -2.35 7.65
C ARG A 139 17.39 -3.25 8.82
N ASP A 140 16.18 -3.11 9.36
CA ASP A 140 15.68 -3.92 10.47
C ASP A 140 15.57 -5.40 10.07
N PHE A 141 15.31 -5.68 8.80
CA PHE A 141 15.37 -7.03 8.24
C PHE A 141 16.79 -7.55 7.94
N GLY A 142 17.82 -6.71 8.07
CA GLY A 142 19.22 -7.04 7.78
C GLY A 142 19.49 -7.28 6.29
N TRP A 143 18.78 -6.58 5.40
CA TRP A 143 18.95 -6.75 3.96
C TRP A 143 19.95 -5.78 3.33
N ILE A 144 20.24 -4.67 4.03
CA ILE A 144 21.23 -3.63 3.74
C ILE A 144 21.82 -3.08 5.04
#